data_AF-A0A430R1X1-F1
#
_entry.id   AF-A0A430R1X1-F1
#
_cell.length_a   1.000
_cell.length_b   1.000
_cell.length_c   1.000
_cell.angle_alpha   90.00
_cell.angle_beta   90.00
_cell.angle_gamma   90.00
#
_symmetry.space_group_name_H-M   'P 1'
#
loop_
_entity.id
_entity.type
_entity.pdbx_description
1 polymer ?
#
loop_
_entity_poly.entity_id
_entity_poly.type
_entity_poly.pdbx_seq_one_letter_code
_entity_poly.pdbx_strand_id
1 'polypeptide(L)'
;PMSPLRRRIAERLLMVRQTTAMLTTFNEADMSAIIALRKELGEAFQKKHGVKLGFMSFFVKAVVQALKEIPELNAEIRDNTILYHRYYDIGVAVGGGEGLVVPVIRDADRLSFAEIERQIADFAERARNKKLKPDELMGGTFTITNGGVYGSLNSTP
;
A
#
# COMPACT_ATOMS: atom_id res chain seq x y z
N PRO A 1 -10.66 -23.69 -18.50
CA PRO A 1 -11.65 -22.56 -18.51
C PRO A 1 -11.30 -21.57 -17.39
N MET A 2 -11.52 -20.26 -17.54
CA MET A 2 -11.21 -19.27 -16.49
C MET A 2 -12.16 -19.39 -15.31
N SER A 3 -11.64 -19.36 -14.07
CA SER A 3 -12.46 -19.29 -12.87
C SER A 3 -13.28 -17.98 -12.83
N PRO A 4 -14.43 -17.95 -12.14
CA PRO A 4 -15.25 -16.74 -12.01
C PRO A 4 -14.45 -15.56 -11.45
N LEU A 5 -13.61 -15.80 -10.43
CA LEU A 5 -12.75 -14.78 -9.83
C LEU A 5 -11.74 -14.23 -10.85
N ARG A 6 -11.05 -15.12 -11.59
CA ARG A 6 -10.05 -14.71 -12.58
C ARG A 6 -10.68 -13.89 -13.71
N ARG A 7 -11.90 -14.25 -14.13
CA ARG A 7 -12.67 -13.49 -15.13
C ARG A 7 -12.99 -12.08 -14.65
N ARG A 8 -13.49 -11.93 -13.41
CA ARG A 8 -13.79 -10.62 -12.82
C ARG A 8 -12.57 -9.71 -12.69
N ILE A 9 -11.43 -10.26 -12.29
CA ILE A 9 -10.17 -9.50 -12.21
C ILE A 9 -9.79 -8.98 -13.59
N ALA A 10 -9.84 -9.82 -14.63
CA ALA A 10 -9.50 -9.41 -15.99
C ALA A 10 -10.43 -8.30 -16.52
N GLU A 11 -11.75 -8.44 -16.30
CA GLU A 11 -12.74 -7.41 -16.66
C GLU A 11 -12.45 -6.06 -15.98
N ARG A 12 -12.13 -6.08 -14.68
CA ARG A 12 -11.86 -4.86 -13.91
C ARG A 12 -10.58 -4.16 -14.33
N LEU A 13 -9.49 -4.91 -14.55
CA LEU A 13 -8.22 -4.33 -14.99
C LEU A 13 -8.34 -3.67 -16.37
N LEU A 14 -9.07 -4.30 -17.30
CA LEU A 14 -9.32 -3.72 -18.62
C LEU A 14 -10.16 -2.45 -18.51
N MET A 15 -11.22 -2.47 -17.69
CA MET A 15 -12.05 -1.29 -17.42
C MET A 15 -11.20 -0.11 -16.93
N VAL A 16 -10.36 -0.31 -15.90
CA VAL A 16 -9.52 0.76 -15.33
C VAL A 16 -8.64 1.40 -16.41
N ARG A 17 -8.01 0.59 -17.27
CA ARG A 17 -7.17 1.08 -18.36
C ARG A 17 -7.95 1.88 -19.41
N GLN A 18 -9.22 1.54 -19.64
CA GLN A 18 -10.07 2.21 -20.61
C GLN A 18 -10.70 3.49 -20.06
N THR A 19 -10.98 3.55 -18.75
CA THR A 19 -11.69 4.67 -18.12
C THR A 19 -10.76 5.71 -17.51
N THR A 20 -9.44 5.48 -17.52
CA THR A 20 -8.45 6.40 -16.95
C THR A 20 -7.34 6.71 -17.96
N ALA A 21 -6.83 7.94 -17.93
CA ALA A 21 -5.62 8.31 -18.66
C ALA A 21 -4.39 7.97 -17.80
N MET A 22 -4.05 6.69 -17.72
CA MET A 22 -2.91 6.23 -16.91
C MET A 22 -1.59 6.68 -17.52
N LEU A 23 -0.84 7.47 -16.76
CA LEU A 23 0.52 7.89 -17.08
C LEU A 23 1.44 7.53 -15.92
N THR A 24 2.73 7.36 -16.19
CA THR A 24 3.71 7.00 -15.17
C THR A 24 4.87 8.01 -15.19
N THR A 25 5.25 8.47 -14.00
CA THR A 25 6.46 9.25 -13.77
C THR A 25 7.41 8.46 -12.89
N PHE A 26 8.71 8.68 -13.06
CA PHE A 26 9.77 7.97 -12.36
C PHE A 26 10.68 8.95 -11.66
N ASN A 27 11.19 8.53 -10.50
CA ASN A 27 12.24 9.23 -9.78
C ASN A 27 13.06 8.21 -8.97
N GLU A 28 14.23 8.62 -8.50
CA GLU A 28 15.11 7.80 -7.67
C GLU A 28 15.25 8.44 -6.29
N ALA A 29 15.39 7.60 -5.26
CA ALA A 29 15.56 8.06 -3.88
C ALA A 29 16.68 7.27 -3.20
N ASP A 30 17.62 7.96 -2.56
CA ASP A 30 18.68 7.34 -1.78
C ASP A 30 18.13 6.78 -0.46
N MET A 31 18.23 5.48 -0.29
CA MET A 31 17.75 4.75 0.90
C MET A 31 18.81 4.63 2.01
N SER A 32 20.04 5.12 1.79
CA SER A 32 21.18 4.93 2.71
C SER A 32 20.88 5.39 4.14
N ALA A 33 20.24 6.54 4.30
CA ALA A 33 19.88 7.08 5.62
C ALA A 33 18.84 6.19 6.35
N ILE A 34 17.83 5.70 5.63
CA ILE A 34 16.80 4.81 6.21
C ILE A 34 17.43 3.47 6.60
N ILE A 35 18.32 2.93 5.75
CA ILE A 35 19.03 1.68 6.04
C ILE A 35 19.91 1.82 7.29
N ALA A 36 20.66 2.91 7.41
CA ALA A 36 21.49 3.20 8.59
C ALA A 36 20.64 3.31 9.86
N LEU A 37 19.54 4.08 9.81
CA LEU A 37 18.62 4.24 10.93
C LEU A 37 18.01 2.90 11.38
N ARG A 38 17.63 2.04 10.42
CA ARG A 38 17.11 0.70 10.72
C ARG A 38 18.15 -0.19 11.39
N LYS A 39 19.43 -0.06 11.02
CA LYS A 39 20.52 -0.81 11.64
C LYS A 39 20.78 -0.34 13.07
N GLU A 40 20.74 0.97 13.30
CA GLU A 40 21.00 1.57 14.61
C GLU A 40 19.85 1.34 15.60
N LEU A 41 18.60 1.61 15.18
CA LEU A 41 17.45 1.61 16.08
C LEU A 41 16.60 0.34 16.01
N GLY A 42 16.87 -0.55 15.06
CA GLY A 42 16.02 -1.71 14.77
C GLY A 42 15.84 -2.66 15.95
N GLU A 43 16.91 -2.98 16.67
CA GLU A 43 16.85 -3.88 17.84
C GLU A 43 16.08 -3.26 19.00
N ALA A 44 16.36 -1.99 19.32
CA ALA A 44 15.66 -1.25 20.36
C ALA A 44 14.17 -1.10 20.03
N PHE A 45 13.84 -0.83 18.77
CA PHE A 45 12.47 -0.74 18.28
C PHE A 45 11.74 -2.08 18.42
N GLN A 46 12.36 -3.19 17.99
CA GLN A 46 11.77 -4.51 18.11
C GLN A 46 11.56 -4.92 19.58
N LYS A 47 12.53 -4.63 20.45
CA LYS A 47 12.42 -4.91 21.89
C LYS A 47 11.27 -4.12 22.54
N LYS A 48 11.07 -2.87 22.13
CA LYS A 48 10.03 -1.99 22.69
C LYS A 48 8.63 -2.29 22.16
N HIS A 49 8.50 -2.61 20.87
CA HIS A 49 7.21 -2.68 20.19
C HIS A 49 6.80 -4.10 19.75
N GLY A 50 7.67 -5.10 19.88
CA GLY A 50 7.40 -6.49 19.49
C GLY A 50 7.32 -6.71 17.98
N VAL A 51 7.63 -5.71 17.16
CA VAL A 51 7.61 -5.78 15.69
C VAL A 51 8.90 -5.22 15.12
N LYS A 52 9.39 -5.79 14.01
CA LYS A 52 10.59 -5.31 13.34
C LYS A 52 10.32 -3.96 12.67
N LEU A 53 11.30 -3.07 12.72
CA LEU A 53 11.25 -1.82 11.94
C LEU A 53 11.49 -2.15 10.46
N GLY A 54 10.44 -2.12 9.67
CA GLY A 54 10.47 -2.34 8.22
C GLY A 54 10.77 -1.06 7.44
N PHE A 55 10.69 -1.17 6.11
CA PHE A 55 10.74 0.00 5.21
C PHE A 55 9.34 0.56 4.93
N MET A 56 8.30 -0.28 5.01
CA MET A 56 6.95 0.10 4.59
C MET A 56 6.37 1.22 5.45
N SER A 57 6.64 1.25 6.75
CA SER A 57 6.21 2.35 7.61
C SER A 57 6.79 3.71 7.19
N PHE A 58 8.04 3.76 6.71
CA PHE A 58 8.62 4.97 6.13
C PHE A 58 7.87 5.40 4.87
N PHE A 59 7.58 4.46 3.96
CA PHE A 59 6.87 4.75 2.71
C PHE A 59 5.43 5.21 2.95
N VAL A 60 4.69 4.53 3.83
CA VAL A 60 3.33 4.93 4.21
C VAL A 60 3.33 6.33 4.80
N LYS A 61 4.27 6.64 5.72
CA LYS A 61 4.36 7.99 6.31
C LYS A 61 4.76 9.07 5.31
N ALA A 62 5.68 8.78 4.40
CA ALA A 62 6.07 9.71 3.34
C ALA A 62 4.90 9.98 2.39
N VAL A 63 4.17 8.93 1.97
CA VAL A 63 2.98 9.05 1.12
C VAL A 63 1.91 9.88 1.82
N VAL A 64 1.59 9.59 3.08
CA VAL A 64 0.60 10.38 3.82
C VAL A 64 0.97 11.87 3.88
N GLN A 65 2.25 12.17 4.08
CA GLN A 65 2.72 13.56 4.07
C GLN A 65 2.54 14.21 2.69
N ALA A 66 2.91 13.51 1.62
CA ALA A 66 2.70 13.99 0.25
C ALA A 66 1.20 14.20 -0.09
N LEU A 67 0.32 13.29 0.36
CA LEU A 67 -1.12 13.42 0.17
C LEU A 67 -1.74 14.59 0.94
N LYS A 68 -1.13 15.01 2.06
CA LYS A 68 -1.52 16.22 2.79
C LYS A 68 -1.14 17.49 2.03
N GLU A 69 0.02 17.47 1.38
CA GLU A 69 0.55 18.61 0.61
C GLU A 69 -0.10 18.74 -0.77
N ILE A 70 -0.49 17.62 -1.38
CA ILE A 70 -1.12 17.54 -2.71
C ILE A 70 -2.45 16.78 -2.60
N PRO A 71 -3.53 17.43 -2.14
CA PRO A 71 -4.82 16.79 -1.88
C PRO A 71 -5.47 16.15 -3.12
N GLU A 72 -5.12 16.61 -4.32
CA GLU A 72 -5.59 16.06 -5.60
C GLU A 72 -5.20 14.59 -5.78
N LEU A 73 -4.07 14.17 -5.19
CA LEU A 73 -3.63 12.77 -5.21
C LEU A 73 -4.46 11.88 -4.27
N ASN A 74 -5.20 12.48 -3.33
CA ASN A 74 -6.10 11.80 -2.40
C ASN A 74 -7.58 11.99 -2.79
N ALA A 75 -7.86 12.29 -4.06
CA ALA A 75 -9.20 12.50 -4.57
C ALA A 75 -9.61 11.39 -5.55
N GLU A 76 -10.92 11.22 -5.76
CA GLU A 76 -11.45 10.37 -6.83
C GLU A 76 -12.34 11.16 -7.79
N ILE A 77 -12.40 10.73 -9.04
CA ILE A 77 -13.38 11.22 -10.01
C ILE A 77 -14.63 10.35 -9.88
N ARG A 78 -15.74 10.98 -9.49
CA ARG A 78 -17.06 10.35 -9.45
C ARG A 78 -17.99 11.09 -10.40
N ASP A 79 -18.42 10.40 -11.44
CA ASP A 79 -19.17 10.97 -12.56
C ASP A 79 -18.43 12.18 -13.16
N ASN A 80 -19.01 13.38 -13.06
CA ASN A 80 -18.40 14.63 -13.53
C ASN A 80 -17.89 15.51 -12.37
N THR A 81 -17.58 14.92 -11.22
CA THR A 81 -17.12 15.64 -10.02
C THR A 81 -15.85 15.05 -9.44
N ILE A 82 -15.05 15.89 -8.78
CA ILE A 82 -13.87 15.48 -8.04
C ILE A 82 -14.23 15.45 -6.55
N LEU A 83 -14.08 14.29 -5.92
CA LEU A 83 -14.33 14.08 -4.49
C LEU A 83 -13.01 14.01 -3.75
N TYR A 84 -12.76 14.99 -2.89
CA TYR A 84 -11.56 15.05 -2.05
C TYR A 84 -11.79 14.31 -0.73
N HIS A 85 -10.89 13.39 -0.40
CA HIS A 85 -10.94 12.66 0.87
C HIS A 85 -10.17 13.40 1.96
N ARG A 86 -10.76 13.49 3.16
CA ARG A 86 -10.14 14.09 4.37
C ARG A 86 -9.62 13.04 5.37
N TYR A 87 -9.43 11.82 4.89
CA TYR A 87 -8.86 10.70 5.60
C TYR A 87 -7.79 10.05 4.70
N TYR A 88 -6.90 9.27 5.30
CA TYR A 88 -5.72 8.71 4.62
C TYR A 88 -5.71 7.19 4.74
N ASP A 89 -6.54 6.56 3.91
CA ASP A 89 -6.70 5.11 3.88
C ASP A 89 -5.79 4.53 2.78
N ILE A 90 -4.70 3.90 3.19
CA ILE A 90 -3.63 3.48 2.28
C ILE A 90 -3.71 1.98 2.03
N GLY A 91 -3.98 1.61 0.78
CA GLY A 91 -3.86 0.24 0.30
C GLY A 91 -2.39 -0.18 0.24
N VAL A 92 -2.06 -1.34 0.81
CA VAL A 92 -0.70 -1.90 0.76
C VAL A 92 -0.76 -3.29 0.16
N ALA A 93 -0.09 -3.48 -0.97
CA ALA A 93 -0.06 -4.78 -1.63
C ALA A 93 0.76 -5.78 -0.80
N VAL A 94 0.12 -6.89 -0.43
CA VAL A 94 0.75 -8.01 0.29
C VAL A 94 0.63 -9.31 -0.51
N GLY A 95 1.73 -10.04 -0.60
CA GLY A 95 1.76 -11.36 -1.25
C GLY A 95 1.04 -12.39 -0.38
N GLY A 96 -0.04 -12.97 -0.90
CA GLY A 96 -0.82 -14.01 -0.23
C GLY A 96 -0.85 -15.28 -1.06
N GLY A 97 0.14 -16.18 -0.89
CA GLY A 97 0.16 -17.57 -1.37
C GLY A 97 -0.26 -17.81 -2.84
N GLU A 98 -1.56 -17.75 -3.11
CA GLU A 98 -2.20 -17.94 -4.42
C GLU A 98 -2.35 -16.65 -5.23
N GLY A 99 -1.97 -15.48 -4.71
CA GLY A 99 -2.06 -14.21 -5.43
C GLY A 99 -1.60 -12.99 -4.63
N LEU A 100 -1.88 -11.81 -5.19
CA LEU A 100 -1.64 -10.52 -4.56
C LEU A 100 -2.98 -9.96 -4.07
N VAL A 101 -3.00 -9.46 -2.83
CA VAL A 101 -4.17 -8.79 -2.24
C VAL A 101 -3.74 -7.43 -1.70
N VAL A 102 -4.66 -6.46 -1.69
CA VAL A 102 -4.37 -5.08 -1.28
C VAL A 102 -5.30 -4.69 -0.12
N PRO A 103 -4.98 -5.10 1.11
CA PRO A 103 -5.67 -4.61 2.30
C PRO A 103 -5.37 -3.13 2.55
N VAL A 104 -6.30 -2.48 3.25
CA VAL A 104 -6.28 -1.04 3.51
C VAL A 104 -5.91 -0.76 4.96
N ILE A 105 -4.84 0.02 5.15
CA ILE A 105 -4.48 0.63 6.43
C ILE A 105 -5.33 1.88 6.60
N ARG A 106 -6.28 1.84 7.54
CA ARG A 106 -7.19 2.97 7.79
C ARG A 106 -6.55 4.03 8.66
N ASP A 107 -6.88 5.30 8.40
CA ASP A 107 -6.39 6.46 9.15
C ASP A 107 -4.87 6.45 9.34
N ALA A 108 -4.11 6.14 8.27
CA ALA A 108 -2.67 5.91 8.33
C ALA A 108 -1.88 7.14 8.83
N ASP A 109 -2.47 8.33 8.78
CA ASP A 109 -1.91 9.56 9.32
C ASP A 109 -1.81 9.55 10.84
N ARG A 110 -2.73 8.86 11.53
CA ARG A 110 -2.79 8.80 13.00
C ARG A 110 -1.93 7.68 13.60
N LEU A 111 -1.56 6.69 12.79
CA LEU A 111 -0.81 5.53 13.25
C LEU A 111 0.68 5.83 13.46
N SER A 112 1.30 5.25 14.46
CA SER A 112 2.76 5.24 14.61
C SER A 112 3.42 4.26 13.61
N PHE A 113 4.75 4.37 13.46
CA PHE A 113 5.54 3.40 12.69
C PHE A 113 5.30 1.96 13.16
N ALA A 114 5.24 1.74 14.48
CA ALA A 114 5.04 0.43 15.06
C ALA A 114 3.64 -0.14 14.82
N GLU A 115 2.62 0.71 14.72
CA GLU A 115 1.26 0.29 14.40
C GLU A 115 1.12 -0.06 12.92
N ILE A 116 1.71 0.74 12.03
CA ILE A 116 1.75 0.45 10.59
C ILE A 116 2.44 -0.90 10.34
N GLU A 117 3.63 -1.12 10.88
CA GLU A 117 4.35 -2.39 10.70
C GLU A 117 3.57 -3.59 11.26
N ARG A 118 2.89 -3.42 12.42
CA ARG A 118 2.04 -4.48 12.99
C ARG A 118 0.86 -4.80 12.09
N GLN A 119 0.17 -3.80 11.56
CA GLN A 119 -0.97 -4.03 10.65
C GLN A 119 -0.52 -4.73 9.37
N ILE A 120 0.60 -4.31 8.78
CA ILE A 120 1.14 -4.96 7.57
C ILE A 120 1.53 -6.42 7.84
N ALA A 121 2.17 -6.69 8.99
CA ALA A 121 2.54 -8.05 9.38
C ALA A 121 1.30 -8.95 9.57
N ASP A 122 0.28 -8.44 10.27
CA ASP A 122 -1.00 -9.12 10.46
C ASP A 122 -1.71 -9.38 9.13
N PHE A 123 -1.81 -8.38 8.25
CA PHE A 123 -2.36 -8.53 6.92
C PHE A 123 -1.63 -9.58 6.09
N ALA A 124 -0.29 -9.60 6.14
CA ALA A 124 0.49 -10.59 5.41
C ALA A 124 0.24 -12.01 5.94
N GLU A 125 0.11 -12.19 7.27
CA GLU A 125 -0.25 -13.48 7.87
C GLU A 125 -1.66 -13.92 7.47
N ARG A 126 -2.65 -13.02 7.59
CA ARG A 126 -4.03 -13.31 7.23
C ARG A 126 -4.23 -13.52 5.74
N ALA A 127 -3.45 -12.84 4.89
CA ALA A 127 -3.42 -13.08 3.45
C ALA A 127 -2.97 -14.50 3.12
N ARG A 128 -1.85 -14.97 3.72
CA ARG A 128 -1.37 -16.35 3.55
C ARG A 128 -2.40 -17.38 4.01
N ASN A 129 -3.12 -17.07 5.08
CA ASN A 129 -4.12 -17.95 5.67
C ASN A 129 -5.53 -17.80 5.06
N LYS A 130 -5.72 -16.95 4.04
CA LYS A 130 -7.03 -16.64 3.43
C LYS A 130 -8.09 -16.15 4.43
N LYS A 131 -7.66 -15.36 5.42
CA LYS A 131 -8.50 -14.84 6.53
C LYS A 131 -8.76 -13.32 6.45
N LEU A 132 -8.42 -12.68 5.33
CA LEU A 132 -8.77 -11.28 5.10
C LEU A 132 -10.27 -11.15 4.83
N LYS A 133 -10.90 -10.16 5.45
CA LYS A 133 -12.32 -9.85 5.25
C LYS A 133 -12.50 -8.93 4.05
N PRO A 134 -13.64 -9.01 3.33
CA PRO A 134 -13.93 -8.12 2.20
C PRO A 134 -13.82 -6.63 2.54
N ASP A 135 -14.29 -6.20 3.71
CA ASP A 135 -14.27 -4.79 4.14
C ASP A 135 -12.85 -4.23 4.34
N GLU A 136 -11.86 -5.11 4.50
CA GLU A 136 -10.45 -4.73 4.64
C GLU A 136 -9.79 -4.52 3.27
N LEU A 137 -10.43 -4.95 2.18
CA LEU A 137 -9.95 -4.82 0.80
C LEU A 137 -10.62 -3.65 0.06
N MET A 138 -11.43 -2.84 0.76
CA MET A 138 -12.25 -1.79 0.16
C MET A 138 -12.00 -0.42 0.81
N GLY A 139 -12.11 0.63 0.00
CA GLY A 139 -12.14 2.03 0.46
C GLY A 139 -10.77 2.68 0.63
N GLY A 140 -9.69 2.08 0.12
CA GLY A 140 -8.39 2.75 0.04
C GLY A 140 -8.42 3.90 -0.97
N THR A 141 -7.78 5.02 -0.63
CA THR A 141 -7.71 6.22 -1.48
C THR A 141 -6.41 6.31 -2.27
N PHE A 142 -5.36 5.66 -1.78
CA PHE A 142 -4.06 5.55 -2.45
C PHE A 142 -3.47 4.16 -2.25
N THR A 143 -2.69 3.66 -3.20
CA THR A 143 -2.11 2.30 -3.12
C THR A 143 -0.59 2.31 -3.25
N ILE A 144 0.08 1.60 -2.35
CA ILE A 144 1.52 1.32 -2.42
C ILE A 144 1.71 -0.15 -2.78
N THR A 145 2.48 -0.42 -3.82
CA THR A 145 2.89 -1.76 -4.22
C THR A 145 4.40 -1.88 -4.20
N ASN A 146 4.92 -3.01 -3.72
CA ASN A 146 6.36 -3.24 -3.60
C ASN A 146 6.80 -4.43 -4.49
N GLY A 147 7.13 -4.13 -5.75
CA GLY A 147 7.71 -5.10 -6.68
C GLY A 147 9.18 -5.42 -6.41
N GLY A 148 9.87 -4.62 -5.59
CA GLY A 148 11.29 -4.79 -5.27
C GLY A 148 11.59 -6.09 -4.52
N VAL A 149 10.60 -6.65 -3.82
CA VAL A 149 10.69 -7.99 -3.19
C VAL A 149 10.95 -9.09 -4.21
N TYR A 150 10.54 -8.88 -5.47
CA TYR A 150 10.76 -9.81 -6.58
C TYR A 150 11.96 -9.43 -7.47
N GLY A 151 12.78 -8.47 -7.03
CA GLY A 151 13.94 -7.99 -7.79
C GLY A 151 13.61 -7.09 -8.98
N SER A 152 12.40 -6.51 -9.01
CA SER A 152 12.03 -5.53 -10.04
C SER A 152 12.87 -4.26 -9.88
N LEU A 153 13.55 -3.85 -10.95
CA LEU A 153 14.31 -2.59 -10.99
C LEU A 153 13.39 -1.39 -11.15
N ASN A 154 12.40 -1.48 -12.06
CA ASN A 154 11.38 -0.46 -12.32
C ASN A 154 10.11 -1.13 -12.87
N SER A 155 8.95 -0.48 -12.69
CA SER A 155 7.67 -0.97 -13.19
C SER A 155 6.69 0.17 -13.48
N THR A 156 5.70 -0.09 -14.33
CA THR A 156 4.51 0.77 -14.51
C THR A 156 3.35 0.10 -13.78
N PRO A 157 3.08 0.49 -12.52
CA PRO A 157 2.08 -0.16 -11.68
C PRO A 157 0.64 0.15 -12.11
#